data_AF-A0A7J3QXN7-F1
#
_entry.id   AF-A0A7J3QXN7-F1
#
_cell.length_a   1.000
_cell.length_b   1.000
_cell.length_c   1.000
_cell.angle_alpha   90.00
_cell.angle_beta   90.00
_cell.angle_gamma   90.00
#
_symmetry.space_group_name_H-M   'P 1'
#
loop_
_entity.id
_entity.type
_entity.pdbx_description
1 polymer ?
#
loop_
_entity_poly.entity_id
_entity_poly.type
_entity_poly.pdbx_seq_one_letter_code
_entity_poly.pdbx_strand_id
1 'polypeptide(L)'
;MVEKQEMAKFEAYSTSVCPECLNRIPMRIYEENGVIYLEKTCPEHGKFEDVYWGDAELFKWFYRDWYNAKYGGTGLENPHTKPVKGCPYDCGLCTQHKSHTVLGIIDVTNRCNMACPVCFAYAGAVNYVYEPSYEQIVDMIKLLR
;
A
#
# COMPACT_ATOMS: atom_id res chain seq x y z
N MET A 1 31.56 16.02 27.49
CA MET A 1 31.14 16.65 26.22
C MET A 1 31.02 15.52 25.23
N VAL A 2 29.82 14.99 25.03
CA VAL A 2 29.60 13.88 24.09
C VAL A 2 29.37 14.52 22.73
N GLU A 3 30.35 14.38 21.85
CA GLU A 3 30.26 14.80 20.45
C GLU A 3 29.02 14.15 19.85
N LYS A 4 28.03 14.97 19.48
CA LYS A 4 26.94 14.54 18.60
C LYS A 4 27.60 14.20 17.26
N GLN A 5 27.84 12.92 17.00
CA GLN A 5 28.04 12.46 15.64
C GLN A 5 26.81 12.91 14.85
N GLU A 6 26.98 13.85 13.90
CA GLU A 6 25.95 14.15 12.92
C GLU A 6 25.66 12.86 12.16
N MET A 7 24.57 12.19 12.53
CA MET A 7 24.07 11.06 11.76
C MET A 7 23.81 11.54 10.34
N ALA A 8 24.37 10.85 9.36
CA ALA A 8 24.18 11.19 7.94
C ALA A 8 22.68 11.36 7.65
N LYS A 9 22.33 12.46 6.96
CA LYS A 9 20.94 12.73 6.56
C LYS A 9 20.40 11.58 5.71
N PHE A 10 19.19 11.12 6.04
CA PHE A 10 18.54 10.04 5.27
C PHE A 10 18.14 10.52 3.87
N GLU A 11 18.42 9.70 2.86
CA GLU A 11 17.94 9.91 1.51
C GLU A 11 17.74 8.58 0.76
N ALA A 12 16.59 8.41 0.11
CA ALA A 12 16.25 7.24 -0.68
C ALA A 12 15.39 7.61 -1.90
N TYR A 13 15.46 6.79 -2.94
CA TYR A 13 14.71 6.98 -4.18
C TYR A 13 13.77 5.80 -4.41
N SER A 14 12.59 6.10 -4.92
CA SER A 14 11.56 5.12 -5.23
C SER A 14 10.68 5.63 -6.37
N THR A 15 9.51 5.02 -6.55
CA THR A 15 8.53 5.45 -7.55
C THR A 15 7.17 5.61 -6.88
N SER A 16 6.38 6.57 -7.35
CA SER A 16 5.04 6.88 -6.88
C SER A 16 4.09 7.11 -8.05
N VAL A 17 2.89 7.59 -7.76
CA VAL A 17 1.92 8.07 -8.76
C VAL A 17 1.66 9.56 -8.60
N CYS A 18 1.47 10.24 -9.74
CA CYS A 18 0.97 11.61 -9.76
C CYS A 18 -0.45 11.64 -9.15
N PRO A 19 -0.74 12.58 -8.23
CA PRO A 19 -2.06 12.65 -7.61
C PRO A 19 -3.16 13.12 -8.57
N GLU A 20 -2.79 13.74 -9.70
CA GLU A 20 -3.73 14.24 -10.71
C GLU A 20 -3.98 13.21 -11.81
N CYS A 21 -2.94 12.83 -12.57
CA CYS A 21 -3.08 11.94 -13.72
C CYS A 21 -2.80 10.46 -13.44
N LEU A 22 -2.43 10.08 -12.21
CA LEU A 22 -2.12 8.70 -11.80
C LEU A 22 -0.97 8.03 -12.58
N ASN A 23 -0.21 8.81 -13.35
CA ASN A 23 1.00 8.34 -14.02
C ASN A 23 2.10 8.00 -13.02
N ARG A 24 2.83 6.91 -13.30
CA ARG A 24 3.99 6.48 -12.51
C ARG A 24 5.14 7.48 -12.68
N ILE A 25 5.64 8.03 -11.56
CA ILE A 25 6.65 9.10 -11.53
C ILE A 25 7.74 8.83 -10.48
N PRO A 26 8.98 9.32 -10.69
CA PRO A 26 10.06 9.18 -9.70
C PRO A 26 9.70 9.91 -8.40
N MET A 27 10.18 9.36 -7.29
CA MET A 27 9.95 9.88 -5.95
C MET A 27 11.25 9.83 -5.14
N ARG A 28 11.45 10.84 -4.31
CA ARG A 28 12.58 10.98 -3.37
C ARG A 28 12.04 11.09 -1.95
N ILE A 29 12.64 10.34 -1.03
CA ILE A 29 12.38 10.43 0.41
C ILE A 29 13.65 10.98 1.03
N TYR A 30 13.58 12.10 1.75
CA TYR A 30 14.77 12.76 2.27
C TYR A 30 14.53 13.39 3.64
N GLU A 31 15.61 13.56 4.40
CA GLU A 31 15.60 14.19 5.72
C GLU A 31 15.95 15.68 5.65
N GLU A 32 15.10 16.52 6.24
CA GLU A 32 15.35 17.95 6.41
C GLU A 32 14.79 18.42 7.76
N ASN A 33 15.61 19.15 8.53
CA ASN A 33 15.23 19.71 9.83
C ASN A 33 14.63 18.71 10.84
N GLY A 34 15.10 17.45 10.82
CA GLY A 34 14.60 16.39 11.70
C GLY A 34 13.27 15.77 11.27
N VAL A 35 12.80 16.08 10.06
CA VAL A 35 11.57 15.56 9.46
C VAL A 35 11.91 14.81 8.17
N ILE A 36 11.17 13.75 7.86
CA ILE A 36 11.27 13.02 6.59
C ILE A 36 10.21 13.54 5.63
N TYR A 37 10.65 14.03 4.50
CA TYR A 37 9.83 14.50 3.40
C TYR A 37 9.78 13.48 2.28
N LEU A 38 8.69 13.51 1.52
CA LEU A 38 8.50 12.77 0.29
C LEU A 38 8.21 13.77 -0.83
N GLU A 39 9.08 13.80 -1.82
CA GLU A 39 8.99 14.63 -3.01
C GLU A 39 8.73 13.75 -4.24
N LYS A 40 7.85 14.21 -5.13
CA LYS A 40 7.61 13.60 -6.44
C LYS A 40 7.36 14.68 -7.48
N THR A 41 7.87 14.49 -8.69
CA THR A 41 7.74 15.49 -9.76
C THR A 41 7.09 14.87 -11.00
N CYS A 42 5.91 15.36 -11.35
CA CYS A 42 5.22 15.02 -12.58
C CYS A 42 5.62 16.01 -13.70
N PRO A 43 6.01 15.54 -14.89
CA PRO A 43 6.32 16.43 -16.03
C PRO A 43 5.17 17.36 -16.43
N GLU A 44 3.92 16.95 -16.17
CA GLU A 44 2.71 17.69 -16.54
C GLU A 44 2.16 18.54 -15.39
N HIS A 45 2.16 18.00 -14.17
CA HIS A 45 1.47 18.60 -13.01
C HIS A 45 2.43 19.21 -11.96
N GLY A 46 3.74 19.17 -12.20
CA GLY A 46 4.74 19.81 -11.35
C GLY A 46 5.19 18.99 -10.15
N LYS A 47 5.80 19.68 -9.17
CA LYS A 47 6.36 19.10 -7.94
C LYS A 47 5.28 18.99 -6.86
N PHE A 48 5.25 17.85 -6.19
CA PHE A 48 4.48 17.62 -4.97
C PHE A 48 5.46 17.22 -3.87
N GLU A 49 5.27 17.78 -2.69
CA GLU A 49 6.10 17.52 -1.52
C GLU A 49 5.21 17.49 -0.28
N ASP A 50 5.41 16.50 0.58
CA ASP A 50 4.64 16.36 1.82
C ASP A 50 5.51 15.74 2.93
N VAL A 51 5.09 15.93 4.17
CA VAL A 51 5.69 15.29 5.34
C VAL A 51 5.31 13.81 5.31
N TYR A 52 6.33 12.96 5.15
CA TYR A 52 6.15 11.52 5.21
C TYR A 52 6.22 10.99 6.64
N TRP A 53 7.14 11.52 7.45
CA TRP A 53 7.27 11.16 8.86
C TRP A 53 7.86 12.33 9.66
N GLY A 54 7.16 12.76 10.71
CA GLY A 54 7.52 13.97 11.49
C GLY A 54 8.76 13.85 12.39
N ASP A 55 9.36 12.67 12.51
CA ASP A 55 10.53 12.40 13.36
C ASP A 55 11.52 11.53 12.57
N ALA A 56 12.61 12.15 12.14
CA ALA A 56 13.63 11.50 11.33
C ALA A 56 14.43 10.45 12.10
N GLU A 57 14.66 10.62 13.40
CA GLU A 57 15.39 9.64 14.20
C GLU A 57 14.56 8.38 14.39
N LEU A 58 13.26 8.53 14.70
CA LEU A 58 12.34 7.40 14.79
C LEU A 58 12.19 6.70 13.44
N PHE A 59 12.09 7.46 12.35
CA PHE A 59 12.05 6.88 11.00
C PHE A 59 13.31 6.07 10.68
N LYS A 60 14.50 6.63 10.95
CA LYS A 60 15.79 5.95 10.71
C LYS A 60 15.90 4.67 11.55
N TRP A 61 15.47 4.71 12.82
CA TRP A 61 15.36 3.53 13.67
C TRP A 61 14.40 2.50 13.05
N PHE A 62 13.20 2.89 12.65
CA PHE A 62 12.23 1.98 12.03
C PHE A 62 12.77 1.36 10.73
N TYR A 63 13.37 2.18 9.87
CA TYR A 63 13.93 1.76 8.59
C TYR A 63 15.08 0.76 8.74
N ARG A 64 15.97 0.98 9.73
CA ARG A 64 17.12 0.10 9.99
C ARG A 64 16.78 -1.12 10.83
N ASP A 65 15.89 -1.00 11.82
CA ASP A 65 15.73 -1.99 12.88
C ASP A 65 14.41 -2.77 12.78
N TRP A 66 13.33 -2.11 12.35
CA TRP A 66 12.00 -2.73 12.23
C TRP A 66 11.72 -3.28 10.84
N TYR A 67 12.09 -2.55 9.79
CA TYR A 67 11.88 -2.95 8.39
C TYR A 67 12.79 -4.12 7.94
N ASN A 68 13.56 -4.67 8.88
CA ASN A 68 14.36 -5.87 8.68
C ASN A 68 13.49 -7.08 8.31
N ALA A 69 14.08 -7.99 7.55
CA ALA A 69 13.47 -9.20 6.97
C ALA A 69 12.70 -10.09 7.96
N LYS A 70 12.81 -9.86 9.27
CA LYS A 70 12.05 -10.58 10.31
C LYS A 70 10.53 -10.39 10.20
N TYR A 71 10.05 -9.24 9.70
CA TYR A 71 8.61 -8.96 9.52
C TYR A 71 8.20 -8.85 8.04
N GLY A 72 9.15 -8.87 7.11
CA GLY A 72 8.85 -8.95 5.69
C GLY A 72 8.45 -10.37 5.32
N GLY A 73 7.26 -10.56 4.77
CA GLY A 73 6.87 -11.87 4.26
C GLY A 73 7.82 -12.33 3.14
N THR A 74 7.93 -13.64 2.96
CA THR A 74 8.81 -14.28 1.96
C THR A 74 8.25 -14.24 0.54
N GLY A 75 7.12 -13.58 0.34
CA GLY A 75 6.35 -13.61 -0.90
C GLY A 75 5.27 -14.69 -0.90
N LEU A 76 4.60 -14.81 -2.04
CA LEU A 76 3.54 -15.79 -2.29
C LEU A 76 4.09 -16.98 -3.08
N GLU A 77 3.75 -18.20 -2.67
CA GLU A 77 4.07 -19.41 -3.45
C GLU A 77 3.20 -19.53 -4.70
N ASN A 78 2.00 -18.95 -4.67
CA ASN A 78 0.97 -19.01 -5.70
C ASN A 78 0.52 -17.61 -6.17
N PRO A 79 1.39 -16.83 -6.82
CA PRO A 79 0.98 -15.53 -7.36
C PRO A 79 -0.07 -15.71 -8.47
N HIS A 80 -1.11 -14.88 -8.45
CA HIS A 80 -2.24 -14.96 -9.39
C HIS A 80 -1.99 -14.21 -10.69
N THR A 81 -1.04 -13.28 -10.68
CA THR A 81 -0.71 -12.47 -11.85
C THR A 81 0.81 -12.31 -12.00
N LYS A 82 1.24 -11.95 -13.21
CA LYS A 82 2.62 -11.57 -13.50
C LYS A 82 2.71 -10.04 -13.66
N PRO A 83 3.79 -9.39 -13.22
CA PRO A 83 4.02 -7.98 -13.49
C PRO A 83 4.45 -7.80 -14.96
N VAL A 84 3.57 -7.30 -15.81
CA VAL A 84 3.78 -7.06 -17.24
C VAL A 84 4.01 -5.57 -17.53
N LYS A 85 3.12 -4.70 -17.05
CA LYS A 85 3.18 -3.22 -17.12
C LYS A 85 3.76 -2.57 -15.86
N GLY A 86 3.94 -3.33 -14.77
CA GLY A 86 4.43 -2.89 -13.46
C GLY A 86 3.34 -2.35 -12.53
N CYS A 87 3.64 -2.24 -11.23
CA CYS A 87 2.76 -1.64 -10.23
C CYS A 87 2.58 -0.12 -10.51
N PRO A 88 1.35 0.43 -10.51
CA PRO A 88 0.06 -0.19 -10.12
C PRO A 88 -0.79 -0.76 -11.27
N TYR A 89 -0.28 -0.77 -12.50
CA TYR A 89 -1.05 -1.13 -13.70
C TYR A 89 -1.36 -2.62 -13.86
N ASP A 90 -0.67 -3.49 -13.11
CA ASP A 90 -0.96 -4.94 -13.03
C ASP A 90 -1.42 -5.37 -11.63
N CYS A 91 -2.23 -4.56 -10.96
CA CYS A 91 -2.66 -4.83 -9.59
C CYS A 91 -3.36 -6.21 -9.46
N GLY A 92 -2.96 -6.95 -8.43
CA GLY A 92 -3.30 -8.34 -8.14
C GLY A 92 -2.18 -8.97 -7.29
N LEU A 93 -2.41 -10.14 -6.70
CA LEU A 93 -1.41 -10.86 -5.89
C LEU A 93 -0.25 -11.40 -6.76
N CYS A 94 0.61 -10.51 -7.24
CA CYS A 94 1.75 -10.84 -8.10
C CYS A 94 3.03 -11.14 -7.30
N THR A 95 4.08 -11.60 -7.98
CA THR A 95 5.39 -11.95 -7.38
C THR A 95 6.11 -10.81 -6.66
N GLN A 96 5.69 -9.55 -6.84
CA GLN A 96 6.26 -8.41 -6.11
C GLN A 96 5.66 -8.24 -4.70
N HIS A 97 4.55 -8.92 -4.38
CA HIS A 97 3.97 -8.91 -3.05
C HIS A 97 4.79 -9.78 -2.11
N LYS A 98 5.28 -9.18 -1.03
CA LYS A 98 6.05 -9.87 0.02
C LYS A 98 5.15 -10.51 1.07
N SER A 99 4.04 -9.87 1.40
CA SER A 99 3.08 -10.36 2.39
C SER A 99 2.05 -11.28 1.76
N HIS A 100 1.65 -12.32 2.50
CA HIS A 100 0.49 -13.15 2.18
C HIS A 100 -0.81 -12.49 2.67
N THR A 101 -1.96 -13.10 2.38
CA THR A 101 -3.26 -12.66 2.87
C THR A 101 -3.28 -12.65 4.40
N VAL A 102 -3.27 -11.45 5.01
CA VAL A 102 -3.38 -11.28 6.48
C VAL A 102 -4.83 -11.23 6.93
N LEU A 103 -5.69 -10.58 6.15
CA LEU A 103 -7.13 -10.48 6.37
C LEU A 103 -7.86 -10.64 5.04
N GLY A 104 -8.66 -11.69 4.92
CA GLY A 104 -9.57 -11.89 3.80
C GLY A 104 -10.98 -11.43 4.18
N ILE A 105 -11.63 -10.68 3.29
CA ILE A 105 -13.03 -10.27 3.44
C ILE A 105 -13.79 -10.87 2.27
N ILE A 106 -14.84 -11.64 2.57
CA ILE A 106 -15.74 -12.23 1.59
C ILE A 106 -17.13 -11.72 1.90
N ASP A 107 -17.69 -10.91 1.00
CA ASP A 107 -19.08 -10.52 1.08
C ASP A 107 -19.94 -11.74 0.69
N VAL A 108 -20.85 -12.13 1.58
CA VAL A 108 -21.76 -13.27 1.34
C VAL A 108 -23.15 -12.81 0.91
N THR A 109 -23.47 -11.54 1.14
CA THR A 109 -24.71 -10.91 0.71
C THR A 109 -24.59 -9.40 0.74
N ASN A 110 -25.34 -8.70 -0.11
CA ASN A 110 -25.57 -7.25 0.01
C ASN A 110 -26.94 -6.88 0.62
N ARG A 111 -27.68 -7.84 1.20
CA ARG A 111 -29.01 -7.63 1.80
C ARG A 111 -28.98 -7.02 3.22
N CYS A 112 -28.13 -6.03 3.46
CA CYS A 112 -28.20 -5.28 4.71
C CYS A 112 -29.44 -4.38 4.68
N ASN A 113 -30.30 -4.47 5.70
CA ASN A 113 -31.53 -3.67 5.81
C ASN A 113 -31.34 -2.37 6.59
N MET A 114 -30.11 -2.02 6.95
CA MET A 114 -29.78 -0.76 7.64
C MET A 114 -29.33 0.30 6.63
N ALA A 115 -29.88 1.51 6.74
CA ALA A 115 -29.51 2.67 5.93
C ALA A 115 -28.52 3.58 6.68
N CYS A 116 -27.41 3.00 7.14
CA CYS A 116 -26.41 3.76 7.89
C CYS A 116 -25.79 4.85 7.03
N PRO A 117 -25.70 6.12 7.50
CA PRO A 117 -25.08 7.20 6.74
C PRO A 117 -23.58 7.01 6.51
N VAL A 118 -22.96 6.01 7.15
CA VAL A 118 -21.52 5.69 7.11
C VAL A 118 -21.25 4.24 6.67
N CYS A 119 -22.06 3.68 5.77
CA CYS A 119 -21.93 2.28 5.35
C CYS A 119 -20.73 2.05 4.41
N PHE A 120 -19.64 1.45 4.91
CA PHE A 120 -18.48 1.07 4.10
C PHE A 120 -18.75 -0.05 3.08
N ALA A 121 -19.66 -0.98 3.41
CA ALA A 121 -20.02 -2.09 2.52
C ALA A 121 -20.93 -1.65 1.36
N TYR A 122 -21.50 -0.43 1.42
CA TYR A 122 -22.40 0.14 0.43
C TYR A 122 -23.53 -0.80 -0.03
N ALA A 123 -23.99 -1.65 0.90
CA ALA A 123 -24.76 -2.86 0.60
C ALA A 123 -26.11 -2.61 -0.12
N GLY A 124 -26.77 -1.50 0.17
CA GLY A 124 -28.10 -1.18 -0.37
C GLY A 124 -28.11 -0.31 -1.64
N ALA A 125 -26.96 0.03 -2.20
CA ALA A 125 -26.88 1.06 -3.26
C ALA A 125 -26.75 0.51 -4.68
N VAL A 126 -26.75 -0.82 -4.85
CA VAL A 126 -26.68 -1.48 -6.15
C VAL A 126 -28.02 -2.12 -6.51
N ASN A 127 -28.42 -2.03 -7.78
CA ASN A 127 -29.74 -2.49 -8.28
C ASN A 127 -29.83 -4.01 -8.49
N TYR A 128 -28.96 -4.80 -7.87
CA TYR A 128 -28.97 -6.26 -7.96
C TYR A 128 -28.66 -6.88 -6.59
N VAL A 129 -29.10 -8.12 -6.40
CA VAL A 129 -28.73 -8.88 -5.22
C VAL A 129 -27.45 -9.64 -5.51
N TYR A 130 -26.45 -9.44 -4.67
CA TYR A 130 -25.21 -10.22 -4.67
C TYR A 130 -25.32 -11.33 -3.63
N GLU A 131 -25.37 -12.59 -4.07
CA GLU A 131 -25.44 -13.78 -3.23
C GLU A 131 -24.63 -14.91 -3.91
N PRO A 132 -23.32 -15.06 -3.61
CA PRO A 132 -22.51 -16.11 -4.19
C PRO A 132 -22.98 -17.50 -3.74
N SER A 133 -22.88 -18.50 -4.63
CA SER A 133 -23.14 -19.89 -4.29
C SER A 133 -22.11 -20.43 -3.30
N TYR A 134 -22.43 -21.55 -2.66
CA TYR A 134 -21.49 -22.24 -1.78
C TYR A 134 -20.17 -22.57 -2.50
N GLU A 135 -20.26 -23.07 -3.73
CA GLU A 135 -19.09 -23.40 -4.56
C GLU A 135 -18.24 -22.16 -4.85
N GLN A 136 -18.89 -21.03 -5.16
CA GLN A 136 -18.19 -19.76 -5.39
C GLN A 136 -17.45 -19.29 -4.13
N ILE A 137 -18.06 -19.41 -2.94
CA ILE A 137 -17.41 -19.07 -1.66
C ILE A 137 -16.22 -19.99 -1.41
N VAL A 138 -16.37 -21.29 -1.65
CA VAL A 138 -15.28 -22.26 -1.51
C VAL A 138 -14.10 -21.90 -2.43
N ASP A 139 -14.37 -21.50 -3.67
CA ASP A 139 -13.33 -21.09 -4.61
C ASP A 139 -12.68 -19.77 -4.21
N MET A 140 -13.43 -18.81 -3.65
CA MET A 140 -12.87 -17.60 -3.04
C MET A 140 -11.96 -17.92 -1.86
N ILE A 141 -12.31 -18.89 -0.99
CA ILE A 141 -11.46 -19.26 0.14
C ILE A 141 -10.16 -19.93 -0.34
N LYS A 142 -10.23 -20.78 -1.37
CA LYS A 142 -9.03 -21.41 -1.97
C LYS A 142 -8.08 -20.36 -2.55
N LEU A 143 -8.59 -19.23 -3.05
CA LEU A 143 -7.81 -18.10 -3.56
C LEU A 143 -6.96 -17.41 -2.47
N LEU A 144 -7.41 -17.47 -1.20
CA LEU A 144 -6.75 -16.77 -0.09
C LEU A 144 -5.58 -17.55 0.53
N ARG A 145 -5.46 -18.83 0.21
CA ARG A 145 -4.38 -19.73 0.65
C ARG A 145 -3.24 -19.71 -0.35
#